data_AF-A0A5E4D152-F1
#
_entry.id   AF-A0A5E4D152-F1
#
_cell.length_a   1.000
_cell.length_b   1.000
_cell.length_c   1.000
_cell.angle_alpha   90.00
_cell.angle_beta   90.00
_cell.angle_gamma   90.00
#
_symmetry.space_group_name_H-M   'P 1'
#
loop_
_entity.id
_entity.type
_entity.pdbx_description
1 polymer ?
#
loop_
_entity_poly.entity_id
_entity_poly.type
_entity_poly.pdbx_seq_one_letter_code
_entity_poly.pdbx_strand_id
1 'polypeptide(L)' 'HYQLYVPESAQVGSAVGKIKANDADTGSNADMTYSIVNGDGVGVFSISTDKDTREGILSLKK' A
#
# COMPACT_ATOMS: atom_id res chain seq x y z
N HIS A 1 11.24 -1.98 8.82
CA HIS A 1 11.58 -1.47 7.46
C HIS A 1 10.99 -2.46 6.47
N TYR A 2 10.10 -2.03 5.57
CA TYR A 2 9.49 -2.92 4.57
C TYR A 2 10.27 -2.79 3.26
N GLN A 3 10.62 -3.92 2.63
CA GLN A 3 11.19 -3.97 1.29
C GLN A 3 10.34 -4.91 0.46
N LEU A 4 9.84 -4.42 -0.67
CA LEU A 4 8.97 -5.15 -1.58
C LEU A 4 9.61 -5.09 -2.98
N TYR A 5 9.47 -6.19 -3.73
CA TYR A 5 10.02 -6.32 -5.07
C TYR A 5 8.90 -6.74 -6.02
N VAL A 6 8.87 -6.15 -7.20
CA VAL A 6 7.95 -6.54 -8.27
C VAL A 6 8.71 -6.58 -9.59
N PRO A 7 8.47 -7.59 -10.46
CA PRO A 7 9.04 -7.60 -11.80
C PRO A 7 8.52 -6.44 -12.63
N GLU A 8 9.36 -5.84 -13.47
CA GLU A 8 8.93 -4.84 -14.46
C GLU A 8 7.92 -5.40 -15.47
N SER A 9 7.93 -6.71 -15.67
CA SER A 9 6.99 -7.44 -16.54
C SER A 9 5.62 -7.68 -15.88
N ALA A 10 5.44 -7.30 -14.62
CA ALA A 10 4.18 -7.50 -13.92
C ALA A 10 3.06 -6.65 -14.53
N GLN A 11 1.86 -7.23 -14.55
CA GLN A 11 0.69 -6.56 -15.12
C GLN A 11 0.23 -5.40 -14.23
N VAL A 12 -0.31 -4.35 -14.84
CA VAL A 12 -1.00 -3.26 -14.11
C VAL A 12 -2.08 -3.83 -13.21
N GLY A 13 -2.17 -3.31 -11.99
CA GLY A 13 -3.07 -3.78 -10.96
C GLY A 13 -2.51 -4.96 -10.15
N SER A 14 -1.35 -5.52 -10.52
CA SER A 14 -0.70 -6.55 -9.71
C SER A 14 -0.35 -6.00 -8.34
N ALA A 15 -0.67 -6.77 -7.30
CA ALA A 15 -0.31 -6.44 -5.93
C ALA A 15 1.20 -6.64 -5.73
N VAL A 16 1.90 -5.56 -5.41
CA VAL A 16 3.34 -5.54 -5.10
C VAL A 16 3.58 -6.06 -3.68
N GLY A 17 2.67 -5.74 -2.77
CA GLY A 17 2.71 -6.22 -1.40
C GLY A 17 1.72 -5.52 -0.49
N LYS A 18 1.73 -5.92 0.77
CA LYS A 18 0.88 -5.35 1.82
C LYS A 18 1.74 -4.74 2.92
N ILE A 19 1.28 -3.63 3.45
CA ILE A 19 1.94 -2.89 4.53
C ILE A 19 0.94 -2.74 5.66
N LYS A 20 1.36 -3.02 6.89
CA LYS A 20 0.51 -2.86 8.06
C LYS A 20 1.14 -1.85 9.00
N ALA A 21 0.45 -0.75 9.22
CA ALA A 21 0.75 0.13 10.34
C ALA A 21 0.23 -0.53 11.62
N ASN A 22 1.05 -0.50 12.67
CA ASN A 22 0.60 -0.87 14.01
C ASN A 22 0.21 0.42 14.71
N ASP A 23 -1.09 0.59 14.91
CA ASP A 23 -1.63 1.61 15.79
C ASP A 23 -2.18 0.91 17.04
N ALA A 24 -1.89 1.48 18.22
CA ALA A 24 -2.26 0.89 19.50
C ALA A 24 -3.74 1.10 19.85
N ASP A 25 -4.44 1.98 19.12
CA ASP A 25 -5.84 2.25 19.33
C ASP A 25 -6.72 1.17 18.69
N THR A 26 -7.82 0.86 19.38
CA THR A 26 -8.82 -0.12 18.93
C THR A 26 -10.17 0.57 18.77
N GLY A 27 -10.98 0.11 17.81
CA GLY A 27 -12.29 0.72 17.50
C GLY A 27 -12.23 1.77 16.39
N SER A 28 -13.14 2.75 16.41
CA SER A 28 -13.30 3.78 15.35
C SER A 28 -12.07 4.68 15.12
N ASN A 29 -11.15 4.74 16.09
CA ASN A 29 -9.89 5.49 15.96
C ASN A 29 -8.80 4.73 15.18
N ALA A 30 -9.08 3.47 14.78
CA ALA A 30 -8.14 2.65 14.01
C ALA A 30 -8.34 2.78 12.48
N ASP A 31 -8.96 3.87 12.02
CA ASP A 31 -9.07 4.15 10.59
C ASP A 31 -7.71 4.58 10.05
N MET A 32 -7.18 3.81 9.11
CA MET A 32 -5.83 4.00 8.58
C MET A 32 -5.88 4.49 7.14
N THR A 33 -5.30 5.65 6.88
CA THR A 33 -5.12 6.15 5.52
C THR A 33 -3.65 6.04 5.13
N TYR A 34 -3.38 5.30 4.05
CA TYR A 34 -2.03 5.16 3.50
C TYR A 34 -1.88 6.08 2.28
N SER A 35 -0.73 6.75 2.18
CA SER A 35 -0.38 7.59 1.04
C SER A 35 1.12 7.48 0.72
N ILE A 36 1.47 7.69 -0.55
CA ILE A 36 2.86 7.62 -1.03
C ILE A 36 3.40 9.06 -1.06
N VAL A 37 4.34 9.37 -0.17
CA VAL A 37 4.82 10.76 0.05
C VAL A 37 6.03 11.13 -0.83
N ASN A 38 6.85 10.14 -1.18
CA ASN A 38 7.96 10.26 -2.13
C ASN A 38 7.80 9.15 -3.17
N GLY A 39 6.74 9.24 -3.96
CA GLY A 39 6.53 8.33 -5.08
C GLY A 39 7.67 8.42 -6.08
N ASP A 40 7.66 7.49 -7.03
CA ASP A 40 8.60 7.35 -8.14
C ASP A 40 8.55 8.52 -9.17
N GLY A 41 7.86 9.63 -8.86
CA GLY A 41 7.72 10.81 -9.72
C GLY A 41 6.83 10.61 -10.95
N VAL A 42 6.64 9.36 -11.40
CA VAL A 42 5.84 8.97 -12.57
C VAL A 42 4.46 8.44 -12.15
N GLY A 43 4.31 7.97 -10.91
CA GLY A 43 3.04 7.48 -10.37
C GLY A 43 2.79 6.00 -10.69
N VAL A 44 3.87 5.24 -10.87
CA VAL A 44 3.88 3.81 -11.24
C VAL A 44 3.28 2.92 -10.15
N PHE A 45 3.20 3.43 -8.91
CA PHE A 45 2.62 2.72 -7.78
C PHE A 45 1.40 3.45 -7.21
N SER A 46 0.41 2.65 -6.78
CA SER A 46 -0.77 3.10 -6.08
C SER A 46 -0.93 2.32 -4.79
N ILE A 47 -1.36 3.00 -3.73
CA ILE A 47 -1.66 2.38 -2.45
C ILE A 47 -3.14 2.54 -2.11
N SER A 48 -3.77 1.48 -1.60
CA SER A 48 -5.16 1.50 -1.15
C SER A 48 -5.29 0.81 0.20
N THR A 49 -6.09 1.37 1.10
CA THR A 49 -6.40 0.72 2.39
C THR A 49 -7.43 -0.40 2.19
N ASP A 50 -7.08 -1.59 2.65
CA ASP A 50 -8.02 -2.69 2.86
C ASP A 50 -8.81 -2.44 4.15
N LYS A 51 -10.14 -2.36 4.05
CA LYS A 51 -11.00 -2.01 5.18
C LYS A 51 -11.17 -3.18 6.16
N ASP A 52 -11.00 -4.40 5.67
CA ASP A 52 -11.17 -5.62 6.45
C ASP A 52 -9.92 -5.91 7.28
N THR A 53 -8.73 -5.75 6.69
CA THR A 53 -7.46 -6.05 7.37
C THR A 53 -6.71 -4.82 7.90
N ARG A 54 -7.14 -3.60 7.53
CA ARG A 54 -6.46 -2.32 7.82
C ARG A 54 -5.04 -2.24 7.25
N GLU A 55 -4.78 -3.00 6.19
CA GLU A 55 -3.50 -3.04 5.51
C GLU A 55 -3.51 -2.09 4.31
N GLY A 56 -2.39 -1.39 4.07
CA GLY A 56 -2.14 -0.71 2.82
C GLY A 56 -1.70 -1.70 1.76
N ILE A 57 -2.52 -1.91 0.74
CA ILE A 57 -2.19 -2.73 -0.43
C ILE A 57 -1.49 -1.85 -1.46
N LEU A 58 -0.23 -2.16 -1.74
CA LEU A 58 0.56 -1.53 -2.79
C LEU A 58 0.35 -2.28 -4.10
N SER A 59 0.04 -1.56 -5.16
CA SER A 59 -0.27 -2.08 -6.49
C SER A 59 0.40 -1.27 -7.59
N LEU A 60 0.69 -1.92 -8.72
CA LEU A 60 1.22 -1.24 -9.90
C LEU A 60 0.11 -0.46 -10.63
N LYS A 61 0.33 0.81 -10.88
CA LYS A 61 -0.52 1.73 -11.64
C LYS A 61 0.33 2.30 -12.77
N LYS A 62 0.12 1.85 -14.00
CA LYS A 62 1.00 2.13 -15.15
C LYS A 62 1.30 3.61 -15.39
#